data_AF-A0A965VKV8-F1
#
_entry.id   AF-A0A965VKV8-F1
#
_cell.length_a   1.000
_cell.length_b   1.000
_cell.length_c   1.000
_cell.angle_alpha   90.00
_cell.angle_beta   90.00
_cell.angle_gamma   90.00
#
_symmetry.space_group_name_H-M   'P 1'
#
loop_
_entity.id
_entity.type
_entity.pdbx_description
1 polymer ?
#
loop_
_entity_poly.entity_id
_entity_poly.type
_entity_poly.pdbx_seq_one_letter_code
_entity_poly.pdbx_strand_id
1 'polypeptide(L)' 'MSDDLIATLGVVIRDDLLELALTHRSYAYEHGGIAHYERLEFLGDSVLGQAVTV' A
#
# COMPACT_ATOMS: atom_id res chain seq x y z
N MET A 1 -2.00 11.95 10.43
CA MET A 1 -2.57 11.47 9.15
C MET A 1 -2.34 9.99 8.95
N SER A 2 -1.09 9.50 8.96
CA SER A 2 -0.79 8.06 8.92
C SER A 2 -1.36 7.32 10.14
N ASP A 3 -1.25 7.91 11.33
CA ASP A 3 -1.76 7.30 12.58
C ASP A 3 -3.29 7.11 12.57
N ASP A 4 -4.04 8.07 12.04
CA ASP A 4 -5.50 7.97 11.92
C ASP A 4 -5.91 6.86 10.94
N LEU A 5 -5.14 6.68 9.86
CA LEU A 5 -5.36 5.62 8.88
C LEU A 5 -5.07 4.24 9.49
N ILE A 6 -3.94 4.09 10.18
CA ILE A 6 -3.56 2.85 10.89
C ILE A 6 -4.63 2.50 11.94
N ALA A 7 -5.07 3.48 12.72
CA ALA A 7 -6.14 3.30 13.70
C ALA A 7 -7.46 2.84 13.05
N THR A 8 -7.80 3.41 11.88
CA THR A 8 -8.98 3.02 11.11
C THR A 8 -8.89 1.60 10.56
N LEU A 9 -7.71 1.20 10.06
CA LEU A 9 -7.47 -0.14 9.53
C LEU A 9 -7.37 -1.21 10.63
N GLY A 10 -7.09 -0.80 11.88
CA GLY A 10 -7.03 -1.70 13.04
C GLY A 10 -5.87 -2.69 13.01
N VAL A 11 -4.83 -2.40 12.23
CA VAL A 11 -3.65 -3.26 12.04
C VAL A 11 -2.36 -2.47 12.22
N VAL A 12 -1.29 -3.15 12.64
CA VAL A 12 0.05 -2.54 12.69
C VAL A 12 0.74 -2.77 11.35
N ILE A 13 1.19 -1.69 10.72
CA ILE A 13 1.93 -1.70 9.45
C ILE A 13 3.27 -1.02 9.71
N ARG A 14 4.35 -1.55 9.13
CA ARG A 14 5.66 -0.88 9.18
C ARG A 14 5.60 0.42 8.39
N ASP A 15 6.23 1.48 8.90
CA ASP A 15 6.21 2.80 8.28
C ASP A 15 6.69 2.79 6.82
N ASP A 16 7.75 2.05 6.52
CA ASP A 16 8.32 1.94 5.17
C ASP A 16 7.38 1.25 4.17
N LEU A 17 6.61 0.26 4.64
CA LEU A 17 5.58 -0.40 3.85
C LEU A 17 4.36 0.49 3.63
N LEU A 18 3.97 1.27 4.65
CA LEU A 18 2.87 2.21 4.52
C LEU A 18 3.22 3.34 3.55
N GLU A 19 4.43 3.88 3.63
CA GLU A 19 4.93 4.89 2.68
C GLU A 19 4.94 4.34 1.25
N LEU A 20 5.46 3.12 1.05
CA LEU A 20 5.43 2.46 -0.25
C LEU A 20 4.01 2.25 -0.78
N ALA A 21 3.08 1.81 0.08
CA ALA A 21 1.68 1.57 -0.28
C ALA A 21 0.93 2.86 -0.63
N LEU A 22 1.31 4.00 -0.04
CA LEU A 22 0.71 5.31 -0.29
C LEU A 22 1.41 6.11 -1.41
N THR A 23 2.53 5.62 -1.93
CA THR A 23 3.29 6.29 -2.99
C THR A 23 2.71 5.95 -4.36
N HIS A 24 1.93 6.86 -4.94
CA HIS A 24 1.39 6.70 -6.30
C HIS A 24 2.47 6.78 -7.39
N ARG A 25 2.26 6.08 -8.51
CA ARG A 25 3.22 6.01 -9.63
C ARG A 25 3.58 7.38 -10.23
N SER A 26 2.63 8.32 -10.28
CA SER A 26 2.92 9.67 -10.79
C SER A 26 3.94 10.40 -9.92
N TYR A 27 3.73 10.36 -8.60
CA TYR A 27 4.67 10.92 -7.63
C TYR A 27 6.03 10.24 -7.76
N ALA A 28 6.05 8.91 -7.84
CA ALA A 28 7.28 8.15 -7.98
C ALA A 28 8.10 8.54 -9.20
N TYR A 29 7.47 8.71 -10.36
CA TYR A 29 8.16 9.14 -11.58
C TYR A 29 8.71 10.56 -11.50
N GLU A 30 7.99 11.47 -10.85
CA GLU A 30 8.45 12.85 -10.65
C GLU A 30 9.64 12.94 -9.68
N HIS A 31 9.78 11.98 -8.76
CA HIS A 31 10.79 12.00 -7.69
C HIS A 31 11.95 11.02 -7.94
N GLY A 32 12.30 10.80 -9.22
CA GLY A 32 13.46 9.99 -9.60
C GLY A 32 13.18 8.49 -9.72
N GLY A 33 11.93 8.10 -9.92
CA GLY A 33 11.55 6.71 -10.12
C GLY A 33 11.70 5.85 -8.87
N ILE A 34 11.34 6.42 -7.70
CA ILE A 34 11.32 5.66 -6.43
C ILE A 34 10.31 4.50 -6.49
N ALA A 35 10.42 3.56 -5.55
CA ALA A 35 9.48 2.46 -5.46
C ALA A 35 8.05 2.95 -5.14
N HIS A 36 7.04 2.26 -5.67
CA HIS A 36 5.63 2.65 -5.58
C HIS A 36 4.69 1.45 -5.44
N TYR A 37 3.43 1.75 -5.17
CA TYR A 37 2.42 0.80 -4.68
C TYR A 37 1.98 -0.32 -5.64
N GLU A 38 2.22 -0.23 -6.97
CA GLU A 38 1.61 -1.15 -7.96
C GLU A 38 1.87 -2.64 -7.69
N ARG A 39 3.04 -2.98 -7.13
CA ARG A 39 3.35 -4.38 -6.74
C ARG A 39 2.54 -4.85 -5.54
N LEU A 40 2.27 -3.94 -4.59
CA LEU A 40 1.44 -4.22 -3.42
C LEU A 40 -0.05 -4.28 -3.79
N GLU A 41 -0.49 -3.45 -4.75
CA GLU A 41 -1.83 -3.53 -5.34
C GLU A 41 -2.09 -4.92 -5.94
N PHE A 42 -1.19 -5.38 -6.81
CA PHE A 42 -1.30 -6.71 -7.43
C PHE A 42 -1.36 -7.85 -6.40
N LEU A 43 -0.54 -7.77 -5.34
CA LEU A 43 -0.58 -8.73 -4.25
C LEU A 43 -1.89 -8.64 -3.45
N GLY A 44 -2.35 -7.42 -3.17
CA GLY A 44 -3.58 -7.14 -2.45
C GLY A 44 -4.80 -7.72 -3.15
N ASP A 45 -4.90 -7.55 -4.47
CA ASP A 45 -5.99 -8.13 -5.28
C ASP A 45 -5.99 -9.66 -5.21
N SER A 46 -4.82 -10.29 -5.26
CA SER A 46 -4.69 -11.75 -5.17
C SER A 46 -5.13 -12.27 -3.80
N VAL A 47 -4.72 -11.59 -2.72
CA VAL A 47 -5.09 -11.95 -1.34
C VAL A 47 -6.58 -11.71 -1.09
N LEU A 48 -7.11 -10.57 -1.53
CA LEU A 48 -8.53 -10.25 -1.40
C LEU A 48 -9.38 -11.25 -2.17
N GLY A 49 -9.02 -11.55 -3.42
CA GLY A 49 -9.69 -12.54 -4.24
C GLY A 49 -9.73 -13.92 -3.59
N GLN A 50 -8.63 -14.35 -2.96
CA GLN A 50 -8.63 -15.57 -2.16
C GLN A 50 -9.57 -15.46 -0.96
N ALA A 51 -9.45 -14.40 -0.15
CA ALA A 51 -10.20 -14.26 1.10
C ALA A 51 -11.73 -14.19 0.94
N VAL A 52 -12.23 -13.71 -0.20
CA VAL A 52 -13.68 -13.58 -0.45
C VAL A 52 -14.29 -14.76 -1.21
N THR A 53 -13.48 -15.60 -1.84
CA THR A 53 -13.96 -16.66 -2.76
C THR A 53 -13.99 -18.05 -2.13
N VAL A 54 -13.14 -18.33 -1.13
CA VAL A 54 -13.17 -19.62 -0.39
C VAL A 54 -14.13 -19.62 0.79
#